data_AF-A0A8H4JE61-F1
#
_entry.id   AF-A0A8H4JE61-F1
#
_cell.length_a   1.000
_cell.length_b   1.000
_cell.length_c   1.000
_cell.angle_alpha   90.00
_cell.angle_beta   90.00
_cell.angle_gamma   90.00
#
_symmetry.space_group_name_H-M   'P 1'
#
loop_
_entity.id
_entity.type
_entity.pdbx_description
1 polymer ?
#
loop_
_entity_poly.entity_id
_entity_poly.type
_entity_poly.pdbx_seq_one_letter_code
_entity_poly.pdbx_strand_id
1 'polypeptide(L)'
;MPLASTLLGTLPTSISLLNGDKVSKLDFRAYDSYVQRQQKLFGELSSSAVYPHDTFSLGKVADQIQRHKQRDQTISYICTLSGNGDVDACQDALNLVTRLILMIEVGNLEKASGFMHQTGPRPLPLWDENSLESLTEKIFPMSHHQSCGGITMTPEFSAWSLENVAGIKIEFTDNLADHLRLTNNNSQVYIFHHVAFLEAQRHSRTTGQRYDPTERNKSG
;
A
#
# COMPACT_ATOMS: atom_id res chain seq x y z
N MET A 1 14.89 -0.79 -15.11
CA MET A 1 13.58 -1.37 -14.72
C MET A 1 12.84 -0.30 -13.94
N PRO A 2 11.56 -0.01 -14.24
CA PRO A 2 10.78 0.96 -13.48
C PRO A 2 10.64 0.54 -12.01
N LEU A 3 10.77 1.47 -11.08
CA LEU A 3 10.72 1.21 -9.63
C LEU A 3 9.42 0.50 -9.20
N ALA A 4 8.30 0.91 -9.80
CA ALA A 4 7.01 0.25 -9.63
C ALA A 4 7.03 -1.24 -9.99
N SER A 5 7.74 -1.64 -11.05
CA SER A 5 7.83 -3.07 -11.43
C SER A 5 8.63 -3.91 -10.46
N THR A 6 9.58 -3.29 -9.75
CA THR A 6 10.40 -3.94 -8.72
C THR A 6 9.66 -4.08 -7.40
N LEU A 7 8.81 -3.10 -7.04
CA LEU A 7 8.11 -3.08 -5.75
C LEU A 7 6.71 -3.73 -5.83
N LEU A 8 5.99 -3.56 -6.93
CA LEU A 8 4.62 -4.02 -7.12
C LEU A 8 4.51 -5.28 -7.99
N GLY A 9 5.63 -5.71 -8.58
CA GLY A 9 5.68 -6.80 -9.55
C GLY A 9 5.37 -6.35 -10.98
N THR A 10 5.49 -7.28 -11.93
CA THR A 10 5.25 -7.02 -13.34
C THR A 10 3.78 -7.22 -13.71
N LEU A 11 3.12 -6.18 -14.23
CA LEU A 11 1.77 -6.32 -14.77
C LEU A 11 1.81 -7.02 -16.14
N PRO A 12 0.96 -8.02 -16.40
CA PRO A 12 0.79 -8.59 -17.73
C PRO A 12 0.22 -7.55 -18.71
N THR A 13 0.78 -7.49 -19.92
CA THR A 13 0.43 -6.50 -20.94
C THR A 13 -0.99 -6.68 -21.52
N SER A 14 -1.62 -7.84 -21.30
CA SER A 14 -2.90 -8.22 -21.90
C SER A 14 -4.11 -7.98 -21.02
N ILE A 15 -3.98 -7.28 -19.89
CA ILE A 15 -5.09 -7.08 -18.95
C ILE A 15 -5.89 -5.81 -19.25
N SER A 16 -7.21 -5.90 -19.09
CA SER A 16 -8.12 -4.74 -19.08
C SER A 16 -8.27 -4.19 -17.65
N LEU A 17 -8.10 -2.89 -17.51
CA LEU A 17 -8.36 -2.14 -16.28
C LEU A 17 -9.86 -2.15 -15.92
N LEU A 18 -10.22 -1.78 -14.70
CA LEU A 18 -11.62 -1.72 -14.23
C LEU A 18 -12.51 -0.85 -15.13
N ASN A 19 -11.95 0.24 -15.64
CA ASN A 19 -12.64 1.17 -16.52
C ASN A 19 -12.66 0.71 -18.01
N GLY A 20 -12.14 -0.48 -18.32
CA GLY A 20 -12.06 -1.02 -19.68
C GLY A 20 -10.83 -0.56 -20.47
N ASP A 21 -9.97 0.28 -19.90
CA ASP A 21 -8.73 0.71 -20.55
C ASP A 21 -7.64 -0.37 -20.55
N LYS A 22 -6.56 -0.14 -21.32
CA LYS A 22 -5.39 -1.01 -21.38
C LYS A 22 -4.35 -0.61 -20.32
N VAL A 23 -3.55 -1.58 -19.87
CA VAL A 23 -2.41 -1.35 -18.95
C VAL A 23 -1.44 -0.27 -19.45
N SER A 24 -1.28 -0.09 -20.76
CA SER A 24 -0.42 0.96 -21.33
C SER A 24 -0.87 2.39 -21.01
N LYS A 25 -2.10 2.58 -20.54
CA LYS A 25 -2.61 3.88 -20.08
C LYS A 25 -2.33 4.14 -18.60
N LEU A 26 -1.80 3.16 -17.85
CA LEU A 26 -1.48 3.37 -16.44
C LEU A 26 -0.33 4.37 -16.30
N ASP A 27 -0.59 5.41 -15.51
CA ASP A 27 0.38 6.44 -15.18
C ASP A 27 0.89 6.24 -13.75
N PHE A 28 2.15 5.81 -13.63
CA PHE A 28 2.81 5.60 -12.34
C PHE A 28 3.48 6.87 -11.78
N ARG A 29 3.41 8.04 -12.45
CA ARG A 29 4.08 9.26 -11.96
C ARG A 29 3.66 9.66 -10.54
N ALA A 30 2.38 9.47 -10.19
CA ALA A 30 1.89 9.74 -8.85
C ALA A 30 2.51 8.77 -7.83
N TYR A 31 2.58 7.49 -8.16
CA TYR A 31 3.24 6.47 -7.35
C TYR A 31 4.74 6.73 -7.20
N ASP A 32 5.44 7.03 -8.30
CA ASP A 32 6.88 7.32 -8.28
C ASP A 32 7.18 8.56 -7.40
N SER A 33 6.33 9.58 -7.48
CA SER A 33 6.41 10.76 -6.61
C SER A 33 6.19 10.40 -5.14
N TYR A 34 5.27 9.49 -4.84
CA TYR A 34 5.06 8.97 -3.49
C TYR A 34 6.30 8.21 -2.99
N VAL A 35 6.88 7.34 -3.82
CA VAL A 35 8.09 6.58 -3.46
C VAL A 35 9.23 7.54 -3.12
N GLN A 36 9.48 8.55 -3.95
CA GLN A 36 10.51 9.56 -3.67
C GLN A 36 10.27 10.29 -2.35
N ARG A 37 9.02 10.64 -2.01
CA ARG A 37 8.67 11.24 -0.72
C ARG A 37 8.98 10.31 0.45
N GLN A 38 8.61 9.04 0.37
CA GLN A 38 8.89 8.07 1.43
C GLN A 38 10.40 7.78 1.57
N GLN A 39 11.13 7.66 0.47
CA GLN A 39 12.59 7.46 0.49
C GLN A 39 13.31 8.65 1.13
N LYS A 40 12.90 9.87 0.79
CA LYS A 40 13.42 11.08 1.43
C LYS A 40 13.11 11.11 2.93
N LEU A 41 11.85 10.84 3.30
CA LEU A 41 11.41 10.83 4.69
C LEU A 41 12.23 9.87 5.55
N PHE A 42 12.42 8.62 5.11
CA PHE A 42 13.21 7.65 5.83
C PHE A 42 14.72 7.95 5.77
N GLY A 43 15.21 8.56 4.68
CA GLY A 43 16.60 9.01 4.60
C GLY A 43 16.93 10.13 5.60
N GLU A 44 15.96 10.97 5.96
CA GLU A 44 16.14 12.06 6.91
C GLU A 44 15.85 11.64 8.36
N LEU A 45 14.88 10.76 8.58
CA LEU A 45 14.30 10.50 9.91
C LEU A 45 14.58 9.13 10.50
N SER A 46 15.00 8.16 9.71
CA SER A 46 15.18 6.79 10.17
C SER A 46 16.64 6.37 10.15
N SER A 47 16.95 5.30 10.89
CA SER A 47 18.29 4.68 10.88
C SER A 47 18.24 3.40 10.05
N SER A 48 17.53 3.42 8.92
CA SER A 48 17.23 2.20 8.14
C SER A 48 18.48 1.38 7.80
N ALA A 49 18.42 0.07 8.05
CA ALA A 49 19.50 -0.86 7.75
C ALA A 49 19.77 -1.00 6.24
N VAL A 50 18.75 -0.74 5.41
CA VAL A 50 18.87 -0.68 3.96
C VAL A 50 18.79 0.77 3.54
N TYR A 51 19.73 1.21 2.69
CA TYR A 51 19.72 2.58 2.20
C TYR A 51 18.39 2.88 1.48
N PRO A 52 17.63 3.93 1.86
CA PRO A 52 16.30 4.17 1.31
C PRO A 52 16.26 4.40 -0.21
N HIS A 53 17.38 4.78 -0.83
CA HIS A 53 17.46 4.96 -2.29
C HIS A 53 18.06 3.75 -3.01
N ASP A 54 18.46 2.69 -2.29
CA ASP A 54 18.87 1.42 -2.90
C ASP A 54 17.65 0.60 -3.33
N THR A 55 17.16 0.92 -4.52
CA THR A 55 15.98 0.27 -5.11
C THR A 55 16.16 -1.23 -5.30
N PHE A 56 17.39 -1.72 -5.45
CA PHE A 56 17.65 -3.14 -5.63
C PHE A 56 17.44 -3.92 -4.33
N SER A 57 18.01 -3.43 -3.23
CA SER A 57 17.81 -4.03 -1.91
C SER A 57 16.37 -3.88 -1.43
N LEU A 58 15.73 -2.72 -1.65
CA LEU A 58 14.30 -2.55 -1.36
C LEU A 58 13.42 -3.54 -2.13
N GLY A 59 13.74 -3.79 -3.41
CA GLY A 59 13.06 -4.80 -4.23
C GLY A 59 13.17 -6.21 -3.64
N LYS A 60 14.36 -6.60 -3.17
CA LYS A 60 14.55 -7.89 -2.50
C LYS A 60 13.73 -8.04 -1.23
N VAL A 61 13.62 -6.97 -0.44
CA VAL A 61 12.80 -6.96 0.77
C VAL A 61 11.30 -7.02 0.41
N ALA A 62 10.87 -6.30 -0.62
CA ALA A 62 9.48 -6.34 -1.11
C ALA A 62 9.10 -7.77 -1.54
N ASP A 63 9.99 -8.43 -2.29
CA ASP A 63 9.89 -9.83 -2.69
C ASP A 63 9.73 -10.77 -1.48
N GLN A 64 10.49 -10.55 -0.41
CA GLN A 64 10.40 -11.34 0.82
C GLN A 64 9.07 -11.15 1.54
N ILE A 65 8.60 -9.90 1.69
CA ILE A 65 7.31 -9.59 2.29
C ILE A 65 6.18 -10.26 1.50
N GLN A 66 6.21 -10.16 0.17
CA GLN A 66 5.16 -10.72 -0.69
C GLN A 66 5.13 -12.25 -0.66
N ARG A 67 6.28 -12.92 -0.58
CA ARG A 67 6.38 -14.39 -0.55
C ARG A 67 6.02 -14.98 0.80
N HIS A 68 6.57 -14.44 1.88
CA HIS A 68 6.52 -15.05 3.21
C HIS A 68 5.46 -14.43 4.10
N LYS A 69 5.14 -13.14 3.89
CA LYS A 69 4.18 -12.38 4.71
C LYS A 69 4.46 -12.44 6.22
N GLN A 70 5.71 -12.73 6.60
CA GLN A 70 6.13 -12.87 7.99
C GLN A 70 7.15 -11.81 8.39
N ARG A 71 6.87 -11.10 9.48
CA ARG A 71 7.67 -9.98 10.00
C ARG A 71 9.07 -10.46 10.40
N ASP A 72 9.15 -11.45 11.29
CA ASP A 72 10.41 -11.86 11.92
C ASP A 72 11.37 -12.48 10.89
N GLN A 73 10.81 -13.22 9.93
CA GLN A 73 11.57 -13.75 8.79
C GLN A 73 12.13 -12.62 7.92
N THR A 74 11.32 -11.60 7.65
CA THR A 74 11.75 -10.46 6.85
C THR A 74 12.80 -9.62 7.57
N ILE A 75 12.66 -9.40 8.89
CA ILE A 75 13.67 -8.71 9.71
C ILE A 75 15.00 -9.48 9.67
N SER A 76 14.98 -10.78 9.91
CA SER A 76 16.18 -11.63 9.84
C SER A 76 16.85 -11.56 8.47
N TYR A 77 16.05 -11.56 7.40
CA TYR A 77 16.54 -11.37 6.04
C TYR A 77 17.18 -9.99 5.82
N ILE A 78 16.53 -8.92 6.28
CA ILE A 78 17.05 -7.54 6.16
C ILE A 78 18.39 -7.41 6.89
N CYS A 79 18.49 -7.94 8.10
CA CYS A 79 19.71 -7.87 8.88
C CYS A 79 20.86 -8.64 8.20
N THR A 80 20.55 -9.80 7.60
CA THR A 80 21.52 -10.56 6.78
C THR A 80 21.93 -9.81 5.51
N LEU A 81 20.96 -9.18 4.83
CA LEU A 81 21.17 -8.45 3.58
C LEU A 81 22.03 -7.20 3.77
N SER A 82 21.80 -6.47 4.86
CA SER A 82 22.51 -5.22 5.20
C SER A 82 23.84 -5.46 5.92
N GLY A 83 24.03 -6.64 6.50
CA GLY A 83 25.14 -6.89 7.44
C GLY A 83 24.98 -6.10 8.75
N ASN A 84 23.80 -5.54 9.02
CA ASN A 84 23.49 -4.79 10.22
C ASN A 84 22.65 -5.64 11.18
N GLY A 85 23.15 -5.86 12.40
CA GLY A 85 22.45 -6.60 13.45
C GLY A 85 21.48 -5.75 14.28
N ASP A 86 21.39 -4.45 14.00
CA ASP A 86 20.45 -3.54 14.66
C ASP A 86 19.02 -3.82 14.20
N VAL A 87 18.23 -4.38 15.12
CA VAL A 87 16.84 -4.77 14.87
C VAL A 87 15.97 -3.54 14.58
N ASP A 88 16.24 -2.39 15.19
CA ASP A 88 15.46 -1.17 14.98
C ASP A 88 15.73 -0.61 13.58
N ALA A 89 17.00 -0.62 13.14
CA ALA A 89 17.38 -0.30 11.77
C ALA A 89 16.72 -1.25 10.75
N CYS A 90 16.67 -2.56 11.04
CA CYS A 90 15.99 -3.54 10.20
C CYS A 90 14.46 -3.30 10.17
N GLN A 91 13.87 -2.91 11.30
CA GLN A 91 12.45 -2.55 11.40
C GLN A 91 12.12 -1.28 10.60
N ASP A 92 13.01 -0.28 10.58
CA ASP A 92 12.85 0.92 9.76
C ASP A 92 12.85 0.60 8.26
N ALA A 93 13.72 -0.31 7.82
CA ALA A 93 13.70 -0.81 6.45
C ALA A 93 12.41 -1.57 6.13
N LEU A 94 11.94 -2.42 7.06
CA LEU A 94 10.67 -3.12 6.93
C LEU A 94 9.50 -2.15 6.79
N ASN A 95 9.45 -1.12 7.65
CA ASN A 95 8.42 -0.09 7.63
C ASN A 95 8.41 0.65 6.30
N LEU A 96 9.57 1.11 5.82
CA LEU A 96 9.70 1.77 4.52
C LEU A 96 9.13 0.90 3.39
N VAL A 97 9.61 -0.33 3.25
CA VAL A 97 9.18 -1.22 2.16
C VAL A 97 7.68 -1.53 2.29
N THR A 98 7.17 -1.73 3.50
CA THR A 98 5.74 -1.94 3.73
C THR A 98 4.91 -0.75 3.26
N ARG A 99 5.34 0.49 3.56
CA ARG A 99 4.70 1.71 3.04
C ARG A 99 4.72 1.75 1.51
N LEU A 100 5.84 1.38 0.87
CA LEU A 100 5.97 1.40 -0.58
C LEU A 100 5.08 0.38 -1.31
N ILE A 101 4.89 -0.80 -0.72
CA ILE A 101 4.11 -1.88 -1.37
C ILE A 101 2.62 -1.83 -1.03
N LEU A 102 2.23 -1.30 0.14
CA LEU A 102 0.83 -1.24 0.57
C LEU A 102 0.23 0.17 0.47
N MET A 103 1.06 1.21 0.32
CA MET A 103 0.66 2.62 0.37
C MET A 103 -0.17 2.97 1.61
N ILE A 104 0.20 2.37 2.74
CA ILE A 104 -0.36 2.68 4.06
C ILE A 104 0.70 3.37 4.89
N GLU A 105 0.30 4.24 5.81
CA GLU A 105 1.23 4.75 6.83
C GLU A 105 1.34 3.77 7.99
N VAL A 106 2.51 3.15 8.15
CA VAL A 106 2.82 2.14 9.17
C VAL A 106 4.16 2.42 9.83
N GLY A 107 4.33 1.99 11.07
CA GLY A 107 5.58 2.10 11.82
C GLY A 107 5.69 3.40 12.63
N ASN A 108 6.86 3.64 13.20
CA ASN A 108 7.10 4.77 14.09
C ASN A 108 8.20 5.65 13.50
N LEU A 109 7.93 6.94 13.35
CA LEU A 109 8.92 7.95 12.96
C LEU A 109 9.03 8.94 14.11
N GLU A 110 9.70 8.54 15.19
CA GLU A 110 9.79 9.33 16.42
C GLU A 110 10.62 10.61 16.26
N LYS A 111 11.40 10.75 15.18
CA LYS A 111 12.13 11.99 14.91
C LYS A 111 11.19 13.02 14.32
N ALA A 112 10.67 13.85 15.22
CA ALA A 112 9.91 15.05 14.95
C ALA A 112 10.60 15.96 13.91
N SER A 113 10.18 15.87 12.64
CA SER A 113 10.25 17.03 11.74
C SER A 113 9.03 17.10 10.81
N GLY A 114 8.02 17.82 11.27
CA GLY A 114 7.50 19.00 10.57
C GLY A 114 6.66 18.85 9.30
N PHE A 115 6.50 17.67 8.68
CA PHE A 115 5.74 17.60 7.42
C PHE A 115 4.71 16.47 7.29
N MET A 116 4.55 15.61 8.29
CA MET A 116 3.37 14.75 8.31
C MET A 116 2.23 15.54 8.94
N HIS A 117 1.22 15.85 8.11
CA HIS A 117 -0.10 16.21 8.59
C HIS A 117 -0.41 15.30 9.77
N GLN A 118 -0.66 15.91 10.93
CA GLN A 118 -1.08 15.23 12.14
C GLN A 118 -2.13 14.20 11.72
N THR A 119 -1.79 12.92 11.75
CA THR A 119 -2.68 11.78 11.48
C THR A 119 -3.66 11.65 12.64
N GLY A 120 -4.36 12.73 12.99
CA GLY A 120 -5.13 12.84 14.22
C GLY A 120 -4.36 12.42 15.47
N PRO A 121 -5.06 12.20 16.58
CA PRO A 121 -4.47 11.76 17.85
C PRO A 121 -4.14 10.25 17.89
N ARG A 122 -4.12 9.53 16.76
CA ARG A 122 -3.90 8.08 16.76
C ARG A 122 -2.46 7.72 16.38
N PRO A 123 -1.79 6.84 17.16
CA PRO A 123 -0.53 6.27 16.74
C PRO A 123 -0.72 5.50 15.43
N LEU A 124 0.29 5.55 14.57
CA LEU A 124 0.30 4.76 13.34
C LEU A 124 0.21 3.26 13.70
N PRO A 125 -0.45 2.44 12.85
CA PRO A 125 -0.43 0.99 13.04
C PRO A 125 1.02 0.50 13.01
N LEU A 126 1.33 -0.44 13.89
CA LEU A 126 2.62 -1.10 13.96
C LEU A 126 2.48 -2.50 13.38
N TRP A 127 3.48 -2.93 12.61
CA TRP A 127 3.64 -4.35 12.29
C TRP A 127 4.36 -5.03 13.45
N ASP A 128 3.64 -5.22 14.55
CA ASP A 128 4.10 -5.81 15.81
C ASP A 128 3.98 -7.35 15.80
N GLU A 129 2.93 -7.87 15.19
CA GLU A 129 2.68 -9.29 15.05
C GLU A 129 3.43 -9.90 13.87
N ASN A 130 3.70 -11.21 13.93
CA ASN A 130 4.51 -11.85 12.90
C ASN A 130 3.78 -11.93 11.54
N SER A 131 2.45 -11.81 11.47
CA SER A 131 1.71 -11.93 10.20
C SER A 131 1.41 -10.58 9.56
N LEU A 132 1.61 -10.46 8.24
CA LEU A 132 1.11 -9.31 7.48
C LEU A 132 -0.42 -9.24 7.49
N GLU A 133 -1.09 -10.38 7.59
CA GLU A 133 -2.55 -10.45 7.57
C GLU A 133 -3.16 -9.77 8.79
N SER A 134 -2.55 -9.94 9.97
CA SER A 134 -3.04 -9.27 11.17
C SER A 134 -2.79 -7.76 11.14
N LEU A 135 -1.71 -7.29 10.51
CA LEU A 135 -1.54 -5.87 10.21
C LEU A 135 -2.69 -5.39 9.30
N THR A 136 -3.03 -6.12 8.24
CA THR A 136 -4.12 -5.72 7.35
C THR A 136 -5.49 -5.76 8.03
N GLU A 137 -5.74 -6.69 8.95
CA GLU A 137 -6.97 -6.73 9.74
C GLU A 137 -7.08 -5.55 10.71
N LYS A 138 -5.96 -5.11 11.30
CA LYS A 138 -5.91 -3.91 12.15
C LYS A 138 -6.24 -2.63 11.35
N ILE A 139 -5.80 -2.56 10.10
CA ILE A 139 -5.93 -1.38 9.24
C ILE A 139 -7.28 -1.35 8.53
N PHE A 140 -7.70 -2.49 8.01
CA PHE A 140 -8.96 -2.69 7.30
C PHE A 140 -9.82 -3.67 8.11
N PRO A 141 -10.32 -3.26 9.29
CA PRO A 141 -11.21 -4.12 10.04
C PRO A 141 -12.37 -4.49 9.14
N MET A 142 -12.64 -5.80 8.99
CA MET A 142 -13.84 -6.25 8.32
C MET A 142 -15.03 -5.77 9.13
N SER A 143 -15.52 -4.57 8.82
CA SER A 143 -16.77 -4.10 9.36
C SER A 143 -17.82 -5.10 8.89
N HIS A 144 -18.52 -5.73 9.83
CA HIS A 144 -19.81 -6.35 9.59
C HIS A 144 -20.80 -5.25 9.18
N HIS A 145 -20.56 -4.61 8.04
CA HIS A 145 -21.47 -3.64 7.51
C HIS A 145 -22.69 -4.42 7.06
N GLN A 146 -23.81 -4.13 7.70
CA GLN A 146 -25.14 -4.51 7.21
C GLN A 146 -25.14 -4.21 5.72
N SER A 147 -25.36 -5.25 4.91
CA SER A 147 -25.41 -5.14 3.46
C SER A 147 -26.28 -3.93 3.12
N CYS A 148 -25.64 -2.90 2.58
CA CYS A 148 -26.32 -1.72 2.07
C CYS A 148 -27.02 -2.02 0.73
N GLY A 149 -27.39 -3.29 0.50
CA GLY A 149 -27.94 -3.84 -0.74
C GLY A 149 -29.31 -3.28 -1.14
N GLY A 150 -29.82 -2.27 -0.42
CA GLY A 150 -31.02 -1.52 -0.77
C GLY A 150 -30.80 -0.04 -1.05
N ILE A 151 -29.60 0.52 -0.82
CA ILE A 151 -29.31 1.92 -1.17
C ILE A 151 -28.69 1.94 -2.55
N THR A 152 -29.54 2.07 -3.56
CA THR A 152 -29.08 2.44 -4.90
C THR A 152 -28.48 3.84 -4.80
N MET A 153 -27.16 3.95 -4.97
CA MET A 153 -26.52 5.25 -5.12
C MET A 153 -27.15 5.94 -6.34
N THR A 154 -27.96 6.96 -6.10
CA THR A 154 -28.57 7.73 -7.17
C THR A 154 -27.46 8.52 -7.88
N PRO A 155 -27.62 8.89 -9.17
CA PRO A 155 -26.67 9.75 -9.87
C PRO A 155 -26.39 11.10 -9.17
N GLU A 156 -27.27 11.47 -8.24
CA GLU A 156 -27.16 12.64 -7.38
C GLU A 156 -26.07 12.46 -6.31
N PHE A 157 -25.54 11.26 -6.06
CA PHE A 157 -24.41 11.04 -5.16
C PHE A 157 -23.10 11.14 -5.95
N SER A 158 -22.64 12.38 -6.17
CA SER A 158 -21.46 12.72 -6.94
C SER A 158 -20.49 13.55 -6.10
N ALA A 159 -19.24 13.70 -6.55
CA ALA A 159 -18.28 14.59 -5.90
C ALA A 159 -18.85 16.03 -5.76
N TRP A 160 -19.57 16.49 -6.79
CA TRP A 160 -20.19 17.80 -6.77
C TRP A 160 -21.26 17.95 -5.69
N SER A 161 -22.13 16.95 -5.51
CA SER A 161 -23.17 17.03 -4.48
C SER A 161 -22.62 16.83 -3.07
N LEU A 162 -21.57 16.02 -2.91
CA LEU A 162 -20.85 15.91 -1.64
C LEU A 162 -20.34 17.29 -1.20
N GLU A 163 -19.67 18.03 -2.08
CA GLU A 163 -19.10 19.34 -1.73
C GLU A 163 -20.17 20.43 -1.62
N ASN A 164 -21.09 20.52 -2.58
CA ASN A 164 -22.00 21.67 -2.72
C ASN A 164 -23.34 21.50 -2.02
N VAL A 165 -23.79 20.27 -1.77
CA VAL A 165 -25.08 19.98 -1.12
C VAL A 165 -24.85 19.48 0.31
N ALA A 166 -23.96 18.51 0.50
CA ALA A 166 -23.69 17.94 1.82
C ALA A 166 -22.63 18.73 2.62
N GLY A 167 -21.92 19.68 1.98
CA GLY A 167 -20.85 20.45 2.64
C GLY A 167 -19.65 19.60 3.04
N ILE A 168 -19.47 18.44 2.41
CA ILE A 168 -18.38 17.50 2.66
C ILE A 168 -17.27 17.79 1.65
N LYS A 169 -16.15 18.33 2.13
CA LYS A 169 -14.96 18.59 1.33
C LYS A 169 -14.27 17.28 0.94
N ILE A 170 -13.85 17.17 -0.32
CA ILE A 170 -13.03 16.06 -0.79
C ILE A 170 -11.55 16.45 -0.71
N GLU A 171 -10.74 15.63 -0.05
CA GLU A 171 -9.28 15.77 -0.08
C GLU A 171 -8.63 14.48 -0.56
N PHE A 172 -7.56 14.62 -1.32
CA PHE A 172 -6.82 13.47 -1.84
C PHE A 172 -5.79 13.00 -0.81
N THR A 173 -5.64 11.67 -0.68
CA THR A 173 -4.67 11.05 0.22
C THR A 173 -3.76 10.06 -0.50
N ASP A 174 -2.50 10.02 -0.07
CA ASP A 174 -1.53 8.99 -0.43
C ASP A 174 -1.66 7.73 0.45
N ASN A 175 -2.39 7.82 1.58
CA ASN A 175 -2.58 6.73 2.53
C ASN A 175 -3.87 5.96 2.21
N LEU A 176 -3.74 4.72 1.75
CA LEU A 176 -4.87 3.86 1.41
C LEU A 176 -5.77 3.59 2.62
N ALA A 177 -5.21 3.56 3.83
CA ALA A 177 -5.97 3.34 5.06
C ALA A 177 -6.95 4.49 5.38
N ASP A 178 -6.69 5.69 4.86
CA ASP A 178 -7.59 6.84 5.03
C ASP A 178 -8.64 6.92 3.91
N HIS A 179 -8.68 5.99 2.96
CA HIS A 179 -9.67 6.04 1.90
C HIS A 179 -11.10 5.98 2.45
N LEU A 180 -11.92 6.95 2.05
CA LEU A 180 -13.29 7.18 2.51
C LEU A 180 -13.41 7.49 4.01
N ARG A 181 -12.31 7.82 4.68
CA ARG A 181 -12.32 8.25 6.07
C ARG A 181 -12.97 9.63 6.17
N LEU A 182 -14.06 9.71 6.93
CA LEU A 182 -14.67 10.96 7.34
C LEU A 182 -13.90 11.56 8.52
N THR A 183 -13.55 12.83 8.40
CA THR A 183 -12.83 13.61 9.42
C THR A 183 -13.48 14.97 9.60
N ASN A 184 -12.93 15.78 10.51
CA ASN A 184 -13.38 17.15 10.78
C ASN A 184 -14.90 17.22 11.01
N ASN A 185 -15.39 16.47 11.99
CA ASN A 185 -16.82 16.40 12.33
C ASN A 185 -17.71 16.04 11.12
N ASN A 186 -17.27 15.09 10.29
CA ASN A 186 -17.95 14.63 9.08
C ASN A 186 -18.06 15.67 7.95
N SER A 187 -17.25 16.73 7.99
CA SER A 187 -17.20 17.75 6.93
C SER A 187 -16.12 17.51 5.88
N GLN A 188 -15.33 16.44 6.02
CA GLN A 188 -14.25 16.14 5.10
C GLN A 188 -14.12 14.65 4.89
N VAL A 189 -13.93 14.23 3.63
CA VAL A 189 -13.67 12.85 3.23
C VAL A 189 -12.36 12.76 2.46
N TYR A 190 -11.56 11.73 2.77
CA TYR A 190 -10.33 11.45 2.03
C TYR A 190 -10.57 10.46 0.88
N ILE A 191 -10.04 10.76 -0.31
CA ILE A 191 -10.07 9.89 -1.48
C ILE A 191 -8.65 9.50 -1.85
N PHE A 192 -8.38 8.19 -1.87
CA PHE A 192 -7.11 7.66 -2.34
C PHE A 192 -7.06 7.71 -3.86
N HIS A 193 -6.01 8.30 -4.42
CA HIS A 193 -5.97 8.67 -5.85
C HIS A 193 -4.96 7.89 -6.69
N HIS A 194 -4.19 6.96 -6.12
CA HIS A 194 -3.20 6.18 -6.86
C HIS A 194 -3.84 5.00 -7.60
N VAL A 195 -4.64 5.30 -8.62
CA VAL A 195 -5.38 4.28 -9.40
C VAL A 195 -4.45 3.25 -10.04
N ALA A 196 -3.30 3.70 -10.58
CA ALA A 196 -2.32 2.78 -11.19
C ALA A 196 -1.75 1.77 -10.18
N PHE A 197 -1.56 2.19 -8.93
CA PHE A 197 -1.16 1.29 -7.86
C PHE A 197 -2.25 0.25 -7.55
N LEU A 198 -3.52 0.66 -7.43
CA LEU A 198 -4.62 -0.27 -7.16
C LEU A 198 -4.78 -1.32 -8.26
N GLU A 199 -4.68 -0.89 -9.52
CA GLU A 199 -4.73 -1.80 -10.67
C GLU A 199 -3.55 -2.77 -10.68
N ALA A 200 -2.34 -2.31 -10.35
CA ALA A 200 -1.17 -3.16 -10.19
C ALA A 200 -1.39 -4.22 -9.11
N GLN A 201 -1.80 -3.82 -7.91
CA GLN A 201 -2.05 -4.73 -6.78
C GLN A 201 -3.12 -5.78 -7.10
N ARG A 202 -4.18 -5.37 -7.79
CA ARG A 202 -5.27 -6.27 -8.21
C ARG A 202 -4.77 -7.38 -9.12
N HIS A 203 -3.86 -7.06 -10.04
CA HIS A 203 -3.39 -8.00 -11.06
C HIS A 203 -2.18 -8.83 -10.64
N SER A 204 -1.33 -8.31 -9.76
CA SER A 204 -0.22 -9.09 -9.18
C SER A 204 -0.71 -10.29 -8.36
N ARG A 205 -1.93 -10.22 -7.80
CA ARG A 205 -2.59 -11.33 -7.09
C ARG A 205 -3.16 -12.42 -8.01
N THR A 206 -3.57 -12.06 -9.23
CA THR A 206 -4.28 -13.01 -10.13
C THR A 206 -3.32 -13.96 -10.85
N THR A 207 -2.06 -13.57 -11.03
CA THR A 207 -1.03 -14.41 -11.66
C THR A 207 -0.53 -15.56 -10.79
N GLY A 208 -0.82 -15.55 -9.48
CA GLY A 208 -0.44 -16.63 -8.55
C GLY A 208 -1.45 -17.79 -8.44
N GLN A 209 -2.63 -17.69 -9.06
CA GLN A 209 -3.73 -18.65 -8.88
C GLN A 209 -4.09 -19.49 -10.12
N ARG A 210 -3.26 -19.48 -11.18
CA ARG A 210 -3.58 -20.16 -12.46
C ARG A 210 -2.58 -21.26 -12.88
N TYR A 211 -2.11 -22.05 -11.93
CA TYR A 211 -1.46 -23.33 -12.25
C TYR A 211 -2.17 -24.48 -11.54
N ASP A 212 -3.15 -25.07 -12.22
CA ASP A 212 -3.69 -26.40 -11.90
C ASP A 212 -3.14 -27.38 -12.94
N PRO A 213 -2.19 -28.27 -12.58
CA PRO A 213 -1.58 -29.20 -13.51
C PRO A 213 -2.40 -30.49 -13.76
N THR A 214 -3.69 -30.57 -13.36
CA THR A 214 -4.42 -31.86 -13.39
C THR A 214 -5.23 -32.20 -14.66
N GLU A 215 -5.22 -31.37 -15.71
CA GLU A 215 -5.89 -31.69 -16.99
C GLU A 215 -4.95 -32.14 -18.13
N ARG A 216 -3.99 -33.03 -17.82
CA ARG A 216 -3.28 -33.78 -18.87
C ARG A 216 -3.04 -35.21 -18.43
N ASN A 217 -4.10 -36.02 -18.40
CA ASN A 217 -4.06 -37.48 -18.56
C ASN A 217 -5.48 -38.07 -18.66
N LYS A 218 -6.16 -37.84 -19.79
CA LYS A 218 -7.24 -38.71 -20.30
C LYS A 218 -7.20 -38.70 -21.82
N SER A 219 -6.22 -39.38 -22.40
CA SER A 219 -6.18 -39.81 -23.80
C SER A 219 -5.05 -40.82 -23.94
N GLY A 220 -5.39 -42.11 -23.84
CA GLY A 220 -4.49 -43.25 -23.91
C GLY A 220 -5.28 -44.51 -23.62
#